data_AF-A0A7T5EIN1-F1
#
_entry.id   AF-A0A7T5EIN1-F1
#
_cell.length_a   1.000
_cell.length_b   1.000
_cell.length_c   1.000
_cell.angle_alpha   90.00
_cell.angle_beta   90.00
_cell.angle_gamma   90.00
#
_symmetry.space_group_name_H-M   'P 1'
#
loop_
_entity.id
_entity.type
_entity.pdbx_description
1 polymer ?
#
loop_
_entity_poly.entity_id
_entity_poly.type
_entity_poly.pdbx_seq_one_letter_code
_entity_poly.pdbx_strand_id
1 'polypeptide(L)' 'MEEKEKQAWYAHVASLCQSKAEEFEILGYENVGPQDIWDCVTSGYKTVPPLHQLVNDILSLKPNKYMNYLMLQMYKNS' A
#
# COMPACT_ATOMS: atom_id res chain seq x y z
N MET A 1 -7.53 -4.95 -11.51
CA MET A 1 -6.13 -5.28 -11.83
C MET A 1 -5.98 -6.76 -11.59
N GLU A 2 -5.50 -7.50 -12.58
CA GLU A 2 -5.26 -8.94 -12.45
C GLU A 2 -4.14 -9.21 -11.44
N GLU A 3 -4.20 -10.34 -10.72
CA GLU A 3 -3.24 -10.64 -9.64
C GLU A 3 -1.79 -10.79 -10.17
N LYS A 4 -1.64 -11.36 -11.38
CA LYS A 4 -0.34 -11.44 -12.05
C LYS A 4 0.25 -10.07 -12.37
N GLU A 5 -0.59 -9.11 -12.72
CA GLU A 5 -0.16 -7.75 -13.05
C GLU A 5 0.27 -7.01 -11.77
N LYS A 6 -0.48 -7.19 -10.67
CA LYS A 6 -0.08 -6.68 -9.35
C LYS A 6 1.30 -7.18 -8.94
N GLN A 7 1.55 -8.49 -9.06
CA GLN A 7 2.81 -9.09 -8.65
C GLN A 7 4.01 -8.53 -9.44
N ALA A 8 3.83 -8.33 -10.75
CA ALA A 8 4.86 -7.75 -11.60
C ALA A 8 5.18 -6.30 -11.20
N TRP A 9 4.13 -5.50 -10.92
CA TRP A 9 4.29 -4.10 -10.52
C TRP A 9 4.87 -3.94 -9.12
N TYR A 10 4.51 -4.81 -8.19
CA TYR A 10 5.04 -4.79 -6.84
C TYR A 10 6.57 -4.85 -6.83
N ALA A 11 7.18 -5.69 -7.67
CA ALA A 11 8.64 -5.79 -7.77
C ALA A 11 9.33 -4.45 -8.11
N HIS A 12 8.68 -3.56 -8.85
CA HIS A 12 9.23 -2.24 -9.20
C HIS A 12 9.19 -1.22 -8.05
N VAL A 13 8.32 -1.42 -7.07
CA VAL A 13 8.09 -0.45 -5.97
C VAL A 13 8.30 -1.05 -4.58
N ALA A 14 8.71 -2.32 -4.49
CA ALA A 14 8.87 -3.05 -3.22
C ALA A 14 9.77 -2.32 -2.22
N SER A 15 10.86 -1.70 -2.68
CA SER A 15 11.74 -0.89 -1.83
C SER A 15 11.08 0.37 -1.27
N LEU A 16 10.17 0.99 -2.03
CA LEU A 16 9.38 2.14 -1.57
C LEU A 16 8.34 1.71 -0.54
N CYS A 17 7.69 0.57 -0.76
CA CYS A 17 6.78 -0.03 0.20
C CYS A 17 7.48 -0.37 1.52
N GLN A 18 8.69 -0.94 1.45
CA GLN A 18 9.53 -1.22 2.61
C GLN A 18 9.90 0.06 3.37
N SER A 19 10.42 1.08 2.66
CA SER A 19 10.77 2.35 3.29
C SER A 19 9.56 3.05 3.92
N LYS A 20 8.37 2.95 3.33
CA LYS A 20 7.15 3.50 3.90
C LYS A 20 6.67 2.73 5.13
N ALA A 21 6.81 1.41 5.14
CA ALA A 21 6.51 0.58 6.30
C ALA A 21 7.40 0.94 7.50
N GLU A 22 8.70 1.11 7.27
CA GLU A 22 9.66 1.57 8.28
C GLU A 22 9.32 2.99 8.80
N GLU A 23 8.90 3.90 7.92
CA GLU A 23 8.40 5.22 8.35
C GLU A 23 7.19 5.10 9.28
N PHE A 24 6.26 4.19 8.98
CA PHE A 24 5.07 3.96 9.81
C PHE A 24 5.46 3.41 11.18
N GLU A 25 6.42 2.48 11.23
CA GLU A 25 6.98 1.95 12.48
C GLU A 25 7.59 3.08 13.33
N ILE A 26 8.38 3.97 12.72
CA ILE A 26 8.96 5.14 13.41
C ILE A 26 7.86 6.07 13.98
N LEU A 27 6.72 6.15 13.31
CA LEU A 27 5.56 6.93 13.75
C LEU A 27 4.69 6.20 14.81
N GLY A 28 5.09 4.99 15.24
CA GLY A 28 4.38 4.20 16.24
C GLY A 28 3.28 3.30 15.69
N TYR A 29 3.20 3.12 14.37
CA TYR A 29 2.31 2.15 13.72
C TYR A 29 3.05 0.82 13.58
N GLU A 30 2.95 -0.01 14.61
CA GLU A 30 3.59 -1.33 14.65
C GLU A 30 2.89 -2.34 13.73
N ASN A 31 3.63 -3.38 13.33
CA ASN A 31 3.14 -4.50 12.51
C ASN A 31 2.63 -4.10 11.12
N VAL A 32 3.16 -3.02 10.52
CA VAL A 32 2.88 -2.66 9.13
C VAL A 32 4.00 -3.20 8.24
N GLY A 33 3.66 -4.10 7.32
CA GLY A 33 4.60 -4.67 6.35
C GLY A 33 4.55 -3.97 4.99
N PRO A 34 5.55 -4.20 4.12
CA PRO A 34 5.58 -3.66 2.76
C PRO A 34 4.36 -4.08 1.93
N GLN A 35 3.90 -5.32 2.13
CA GLN A 35 2.72 -5.85 1.44
C GLN A 35 1.44 -5.12 1.88
N ASP A 36 1.31 -4.75 3.16
CA ASP A 36 0.16 -4.00 3.65
C ASP A 36 0.09 -2.60 3.03
N ILE A 37 1.25 -1.95 2.85
CA ILE A 37 1.36 -0.68 2.12
C ILE A 37 0.90 -0.86 0.68
N TRP A 38 1.39 -1.89 -0.01
CA TRP A 38 1.03 -2.20 -1.39
C TRP A 38 -0.47 -2.46 -1.55
N ASP A 39 -1.05 -3.29 -0.69
CA ASP A 39 -2.46 -3.66 -0.74
C ASP A 39 -3.35 -2.45 -0.42
N CYS A 40 -2.94 -1.61 0.53
CA CYS A 40 -3.63 -0.35 0.82
C CYS A 40 -3.63 0.59 -0.40
N VAL A 41 -2.47 0.85 -1.00
CA VAL A 41 -2.35 1.75 -2.15
C VAL A 41 -3.13 1.22 -3.36
N THR A 42 -3.01 -0.09 -3.65
CA THR A 42 -3.63 -0.68 -4.83
C THR A 42 -5.12 -1.00 -4.67
N SER A 43 -5.66 -0.97 -3.45
CA SER A 43 -7.09 -1.18 -3.19
C SER A 43 -8.01 -0.22 -3.96
N GLY A 44 -7.51 0.98 -4.31
CA GLY A 44 -8.25 1.99 -5.07
C GLY A 44 -8.14 1.86 -6.59
N TYR A 45 -7.26 1.01 -7.12
CA TYR A 45 -6.98 0.95 -8.55
C TYR A 45 -7.72 -0.19 -9.25
N LYS A 46 -8.49 0.15 -10.29
CA LYS A 46 -9.09 -0.83 -11.20
C LYS A 46 -8.11 -1.32 -12.26
N THR A 47 -7.21 -0.44 -12.70
CA THR A 47 -6.16 -0.68 -13.71
C THR A 47 -4.84 -0.13 -13.21
N VAL A 48 -3.72 -0.58 -13.78
CA VAL A 48 -2.40 -0.05 -13.45
C VAL A 48 -2.32 1.45 -13.76
N PRO A 49 -2.00 2.32 -12.78
CA PRO A 49 -1.73 3.72 -13.03
C PRO A 49 -0.32 3.92 -13.63
N PRO A 50 -0.01 5.11 -14.16
CA PRO A 50 1.36 5.47 -14.48
C PRO A 50 2.30 5.31 -13.26
N LEU A 51 3.54 4.86 -13.49
CA LEU A 51 4.50 4.59 -12.41
C LEU A 51 4.72 5.80 -11.49
N HIS A 52 4.81 7.02 -12.04
CA HIS A 52 5.00 8.23 -11.24
C HIS A 52 3.85 8.47 -10.25
N GLN A 53 2.62 8.13 -10.63
CA GLN A 53 1.46 8.23 -9.76
C GLN A 53 1.51 7.18 -8.65
N LEU A 54 1.88 5.94 -8.99
CA LEU A 54 2.04 4.87 -8.02
C LEU A 54 3.12 5.20 -6.97
N VAL A 55 4.27 5.71 -7.43
CA VAL A 55 5.37 6.17 -6.57
C VAL A 55 4.89 7.30 -5.65
N ASN A 56 4.20 8.30 -6.20
CA ASN A 56 3.64 9.38 -5.41
C ASN A 56 2.66 8.86 -4.34
N ASP A 57 1.77 7.95 -4.72
CA ASP A 57 0.71 7.47 -3.82
C ASP A 57 1.27 6.57 -2.71
N ILE A 58 2.39 5.88 -2.94
CA ILE A 58 3.16 5.18 -1.89
C ILE A 58 3.85 6.19 -0.97
N LEU A 59 4.64 7.11 -1.52
CA LEU A 59 5.48 8.02 -0.72
C LEU A 59 4.64 9.07 0.04
N SER A 60 3.47 9.43 -0.47
CA SER A 60 2.53 10.35 0.18
C SER A 60 1.49 9.65 1.06
N LEU A 61 1.55 8.32 1.20
CA LEU A 61 0.61 7.56 2.03
C LEU A 61 0.70 8.01 3.49
N LYS A 62 -0.44 8.45 4.02
CA LYS A 62 -0.58 8.89 5.42
C LYS A 62 -1.13 7.77 6.29
N PRO A 63 -0.70 7.66 7.57
CA PRO A 63 -1.20 6.63 8.46
C PRO A 63 -2.72 6.61 8.63
N ASN A 64 -3.38 7.78 8.67
CA ASN A 64 -4.86 7.85 8.73
C ASN A 64 -5.55 7.16 7.53
N LYS A 65 -4.97 7.25 6.33
CA LYS A 65 -5.53 6.56 5.15
C LYS A 65 -5.38 5.05 5.28
N TYR A 66 -4.25 4.59 5.79
CA TYR A 66 -3.99 3.19 6.05
C TYR A 66 -4.92 2.60 7.13
N MET A 67 -5.11 3.32 8.25
CA MET A 67 -6.05 2.89 9.31
C MET A 67 -7.49 2.77 8.79
N ASN A 68 -7.95 3.74 7.99
CA ASN A 68 -9.26 3.66 7.35
C ASN A 68 -9.36 2.45 6.40
N TYR A 69 -8.30 2.16 5.65
CA TYR A 69 -8.24 0.98 4.80
C TYR A 69 -8.36 -0.32 5.61
N LEU A 70 -7.60 -0.48 6.69
CA LEU A 70 -7.66 -1.66 7.56
C LEU A 70 -9.06 -1.86 8.15
N MET A 71 -9.67 -0.80 8.67
CA MET A 71 -11.03 -0.84 9.21
C MET A 71 -12.02 -1.38 8.17
N LEU A 72 -11.95 -0.89 6.92
CA LEU A 72 -12.81 -1.37 5.84
C LEU A 72 -12.56 -2.84 5.48
N GLN A 73 -11.33 -3.33 5.54
CA GLN A 73 -11.03 -4.75 5.29
C GLN A 73 -11.62 -5.65 6.39
N MET A 74 -11.55 -5.23 7.65
CA MET A 74 -12.14 -5.99 8.77
C MET A 74 -13.65 -6.17 8.61
N TYR A 75 -14.37 -5.12 8.19
CA TYR A 75 -15.81 -5.21 7.93
C TYR A 75 -16.16 -6.07 6.71
N LYS A 76 -15.32 -6.10 5.68
CA LYS A 76 -15.54 -6.95 4.49
C LYS A 76 -15.29 -8.43 4.77
N ASN A 77 -14.47 -8.73 5.76
CA ASN A 77 -14.12 -10.09 6.16
C ASN A 77 -14.96 -10.59 7.35
N SER A 78 -16.07 -9.91 7.65
CA SER A 78 -17.11 -10.30 8.62
C SER A 78 -18.37 -10.75 7.87
#